data_AF-A0A7K2X8E8-F1
#
_entry.id   AF-A0A7K2X8E8-F1
#
_cell.length_a   1.000
_cell.length_b   1.000
_cell.length_c   1.000
_cell.angle_alpha   90.00
_cell.angle_beta   90.00
_cell.angle_gamma   90.00
#
_symmetry.space_group_name_H-M   'P 1'
#
loop_
_entity.id
_entity.type
_entity.pdbx_description
1 polymer ?
#
loop_
_entity_poly.entity_id
_entity_poly.type
_entity_poly.pdbx_seq_one_letter_code
_entity_poly.pdbx_strand_id
1 'polypeptide(L)'
;LAAVAVTSAEETSEAGTGGGAGRGSGLGTGDDTEKRTVPDFLGLGLWRVFTRLDRRTRLDVHDVSGRDRRVLWPSRWQVCTQYPAAGTDLDRRTTVMLGVVRRGETCPPRVRTARR
;
A
#
# COMPACT_ATOMS: atom_id res chain seq x y z
N LEU A 1 -4.11 2.78 44.12
CA LEU A 1 -2.75 3.14 44.58
C LEU A 1 -1.75 2.50 43.62
N ALA A 2 -0.95 3.34 42.93
CA ALA A 2 0.36 3.08 42.28
C ALA A 2 0.46 1.92 41.25
N ALA A 3 1.22 1.98 40.14
CA ALA A 3 2.07 3.00 39.55
C ALA A 3 2.30 2.67 38.05
N VAL A 4 2.65 3.70 37.29
CA VAL A 4 2.97 3.72 35.85
C VAL A 4 4.41 3.26 35.61
N ALA A 5 4.67 2.56 34.51
CA ALA A 5 6.00 2.51 33.90
C ALA A 5 5.88 2.52 32.36
N VAL A 6 6.10 3.71 31.79
CA VAL A 6 6.35 3.97 30.36
C VAL A 6 7.85 3.80 30.15
N THR A 7 8.27 3.05 29.12
CA THR A 7 9.67 3.06 28.68
C THR A 7 9.74 3.71 27.30
N SER A 8 10.42 4.85 27.23
CA SER A 8 10.67 5.62 26.01
C SER A 8 11.90 5.09 25.25
N ALA A 9 11.78 5.20 23.93
CA ALA A 9 12.74 5.29 22.83
C ALA A 9 14.26 5.28 23.11
N GLU A 10 14.97 4.54 22.24
CA GLU A 10 16.14 5.05 21.52
C GLU A 10 16.10 4.56 20.05
N GLU A 11 15.62 5.42 19.15
CA GLU A 11 15.85 5.28 17.71
C GLU A 11 17.11 6.06 17.36
N THR A 12 18.17 5.34 17.01
CA THR A 12 19.39 5.91 16.44
C THR A 12 19.13 6.32 14.99
N SER A 13 19.10 7.64 14.77
CA SER A 13 19.16 8.25 13.44
C SER A 13 20.62 8.44 13.03
N GLU A 14 21.04 7.79 11.96
CA GLU A 14 22.21 8.21 11.19
C GLU A 14 21.78 8.54 9.76
N ALA A 15 21.92 9.82 9.43
CA ALA A 15 21.82 10.37 8.09
C ALA A 15 23.22 10.65 7.56
N GLY A 16 23.50 10.20 6.33
CA GLY A 16 24.71 10.54 5.57
C GLY A 16 24.67 9.84 4.21
N THR A 17 24.09 10.48 3.19
CA THR A 17 24.77 11.20 2.10
C THR A 17 25.60 10.33 1.16
N GLY A 18 25.24 10.31 -0.12
CA GLY A 18 26.13 9.81 -1.18
C GLY A 18 25.42 9.59 -2.50
N GLY A 19 25.30 10.65 -3.30
CA GLY A 19 24.84 10.54 -4.69
C GLY A 19 25.82 9.77 -5.56
N GLY A 20 25.29 8.95 -6.46
CA GLY A 20 26.05 8.26 -7.49
C GLY A 20 25.18 8.04 -8.71
N ALA A 21 25.28 8.94 -9.68
CA ALA A 21 24.69 8.77 -11.01
C ALA A 21 25.44 7.67 -11.77
N GLY A 22 24.95 6.44 -11.68
CA GLY A 22 25.37 5.33 -12.52
C GLY A 22 24.53 5.28 -13.80
N ARG A 23 25.00 5.90 -14.88
CA ARG A 23 24.54 5.59 -16.23
C ARG A 23 25.06 4.20 -16.62
N GLY A 24 24.25 3.18 -16.39
CA GLY A 24 24.42 1.85 -16.96
C GLY A 24 23.43 1.64 -18.09
N SER A 25 23.83 1.97 -19.32
CA SER A 25 23.20 1.40 -20.51
C SER A 25 23.67 -0.06 -20.61
N GLY A 26 22.91 -0.96 -20.00
CA GLY A 26 22.99 -2.39 -20.27
C GLY A 26 21.78 -2.81 -21.09
N LEU A 27 21.98 -3.15 -22.37
CA LEU A 27 21.06 -4.06 -23.06
C LEU A 27 21.26 -5.44 -22.41
N GLY A 28 20.51 -5.68 -21.33
CA GLY A 28 20.35 -6.99 -20.73
C GLY A 28 19.06 -7.60 -21.22
N THR A 29 19.15 -8.59 -22.11
CA THR A 29 18.08 -9.58 -22.28
C THR A 29 18.24 -10.58 -21.14
N GLY A 30 17.79 -10.17 -19.95
CA GLY A 30 17.67 -11.01 -18.77
C GLY A 30 16.19 -11.14 -18.43
N ASP A 31 15.68 -12.36 -18.44
CA ASP A 31 14.40 -12.69 -17.82
C ASP A 31 14.57 -12.62 -16.30
N ASP A 32 14.80 -11.41 -15.82
CA ASP A 32 14.89 -11.09 -14.41
C ASP A 32 13.45 -10.98 -13.94
N THR A 33 12.92 -12.07 -13.40
CA THR A 33 11.76 -11.98 -12.51
C THR A 33 12.21 -11.23 -11.27
N GLU A 34 12.38 -9.92 -11.38
CA GLU A 34 12.45 -9.04 -10.22
C GLU A 34 11.18 -9.32 -9.43
N LYS A 35 11.36 -9.88 -8.23
CA LYS A 35 10.27 -10.38 -7.40
C LYS A 35 9.42 -9.20 -6.96
N ARG A 36 8.42 -8.88 -7.76
CA ARG A 36 7.50 -7.78 -7.50
C ARG A 36 6.61 -8.17 -6.33
N THR A 37 6.51 -7.28 -5.36
CA THR A 37 5.64 -7.47 -4.19
C THR A 37 4.53 -6.42 -4.17
N VAL A 38 3.48 -6.70 -3.40
CA VAL A 38 2.38 -5.78 -3.14
C VAL A 38 2.89 -4.59 -2.32
N PRO A 39 2.76 -3.34 -2.79
CA PRO A 39 3.11 -2.17 -1.98
C PRO A 39 2.16 -1.98 -0.79
N ASP A 40 2.60 -1.23 0.21
CA ASP A 40 1.71 -0.76 1.28
C ASP A 40 0.87 0.43 0.78
N PHE A 41 -0.44 0.24 0.79
CA PHE A 41 -1.43 1.24 0.36
C PHE A 41 -2.26 1.79 1.51
N LEU A 42 -2.17 1.24 2.72
CA LEU A 42 -3.03 1.62 3.84
C LEU A 42 -2.90 3.12 4.15
N GLY A 43 -4.03 3.79 4.30
CA GLY A 43 -4.10 5.22 4.59
C GLY A 43 -3.74 6.14 3.42
N LEU A 44 -3.31 5.60 2.27
CA LEU A 44 -3.02 6.42 1.09
C LEU A 44 -4.30 6.81 0.34
N GLY A 45 -4.22 7.91 -0.42
CA GLY A 45 -5.26 8.24 -1.39
C GLY A 45 -5.26 7.24 -2.55
N LEU A 46 -6.45 6.87 -3.04
CA LEU A 46 -6.61 5.84 -4.09
C LEU A 46 -5.83 6.20 -5.38
N TRP A 47 -5.67 7.48 -5.70
CA TRP A 47 -4.82 7.90 -6.83
C TRP A 47 -3.38 7.38 -6.75
N ARG A 48 -2.79 7.31 -5.54
CA ARG A 48 -1.41 6.81 -5.38
C ARG A 48 -1.29 5.33 -5.75
N VAL A 49 -2.36 4.54 -5.58
CA VAL A 49 -2.39 3.13 -5.98
C VAL A 49 -2.13 3.00 -7.46
N PHE A 50 -2.85 3.74 -8.30
CA PHE A 50 -2.71 3.69 -9.76
C PHE A 50 -1.34 4.14 -10.29
N THR A 51 -0.62 4.95 -9.50
CA THR A 51 0.74 5.38 -9.86
C THR A 51 1.83 4.41 -9.41
N ARG A 52 1.55 3.56 -8.43
CA ARG A 52 2.55 2.66 -7.79
C ARG A 52 2.35 1.20 -8.13
N LEU A 53 1.12 0.79 -8.38
CA LEU A 53 0.80 -0.57 -8.79
C LEU A 53 1.10 -0.72 -10.28
N ASP A 54 1.73 -1.84 -10.66
CA ASP A 54 1.96 -2.14 -12.07
C ASP A 54 0.62 -2.23 -12.81
N ARG A 55 0.53 -1.56 -13.96
CA ARG A 55 -0.70 -1.43 -14.76
C ARG A 55 -1.29 -2.76 -15.24
N ARG A 56 -0.51 -3.84 -15.26
CA ARG A 56 -0.97 -5.19 -15.64
C ARG A 56 -1.54 -5.97 -14.45
N THR A 57 -1.37 -5.47 -13.24
CA THR A 57 -1.93 -6.09 -12.03
C THR A 57 -3.44 -5.93 -12.03
N ARG A 58 -4.16 -7.00 -11.72
CA ARG A 58 -5.61 -6.94 -11.52
C ARG A 58 -5.88 -6.19 -10.22
N LEU A 59 -6.73 -5.18 -10.29
CA LEU A 59 -7.09 -4.34 -9.14
C LEU A 59 -8.61 -4.30 -9.00
N ASP A 60 -9.09 -4.65 -7.82
CA ASP A 60 -10.48 -4.54 -7.39
C ASP A 60 -10.59 -3.50 -6.28
N VAL A 61 -11.56 -2.59 -6.38
CA VAL A 61 -11.73 -1.46 -5.45
C VAL A 61 -13.20 -1.30 -5.09
N HIS A 62 -13.50 -1.33 -3.80
CA HIS A 62 -14.88 -1.23 -3.28
C HIS A 62 -14.98 -0.28 -2.08
N ASP A 63 -16.15 0.34 -1.90
CA ASP A 63 -16.44 1.19 -0.76
C ASP A 63 -16.72 0.33 0.48
N VAL A 64 -15.92 0.50 1.55
CA VAL A 64 -16.07 -0.24 2.81
C VAL A 64 -16.78 0.59 3.89
N SER A 65 -17.36 1.74 3.54
CA SER A 65 -18.13 2.55 4.50
C SER A 65 -19.51 1.97 4.83
N GLY A 66 -19.92 0.85 4.20
CA GLY A 66 -21.27 0.28 4.31
C GLY A 66 -22.37 1.07 3.58
N ARG A 67 -21.97 1.93 2.63
CA ARG A 67 -22.90 2.76 1.83
C ARG A 67 -22.97 2.32 0.36
N ASP A 68 -22.22 1.29 0.00
CA ASP A 68 -22.16 0.68 -1.34
C ASP A 68 -22.02 1.71 -2.48
N ARG A 69 -21.21 2.75 -2.26
CA ARG A 69 -21.04 3.81 -3.25
C ARG A 69 -20.14 3.34 -4.37
N ARG A 70 -20.44 3.81 -5.59
CA ARG A 70 -19.52 3.67 -6.71
C ARG A 70 -18.25 4.50 -6.46
N VAL A 71 -17.09 3.86 -6.61
CA VAL A 71 -15.78 4.50 -6.44
C VAL A 71 -15.44 5.31 -7.69
N LEU A 72 -15.93 6.54 -7.75
CA LEU A 72 -15.66 7.50 -8.83
C LEU A 72 -14.71 8.59 -8.36
N TRP A 73 -13.86 9.10 -9.24
CA TRP A 73 -12.88 10.16 -8.95
C TRP A 73 -11.87 9.76 -7.87
N PRO A 74 -10.80 9.01 -8.21
CA PRO A 74 -9.87 8.42 -7.25
C PRO A 74 -9.27 9.37 -6.21
N SER A 75 -9.15 10.66 -6.53
CA SER A 75 -8.65 11.69 -5.61
C SER A 75 -9.55 11.92 -4.38
N ARG A 76 -10.82 11.48 -4.43
CA ARG A 76 -11.81 11.62 -3.34
C ARG A 76 -11.81 10.44 -2.35
N TRP A 77 -10.98 9.42 -2.56
CA TRP A 77 -11.00 8.18 -1.79
C TRP A 77 -9.68 7.93 -1.06
N GLN A 78 -9.76 7.30 0.10
CA GLN A 78 -8.63 6.82 0.90
C GLN A 78 -8.75 5.31 1.11
N VAL A 79 -7.63 4.60 1.04
CA VAL A 79 -7.53 3.16 1.25
C VAL A 79 -7.58 2.87 2.75
N CYS A 80 -8.50 1.99 3.13
CA CYS A 80 -8.66 1.49 4.48
C CYS A 80 -8.23 0.04 4.60
N THR A 81 -8.61 -0.85 3.68
CA THR A 81 -8.16 -2.26 3.66
C THR A 81 -7.27 -2.52 2.45
N GLN A 82 -6.38 -3.52 2.57
CA GLN A 82 -5.72 -4.12 1.42
C GLN A 82 -5.62 -5.63 1.56
N TYR A 83 -5.71 -6.33 0.42
CA TYR A 83 -5.38 -7.74 0.30
C TYR A 83 -4.79 -8.01 -1.09
N PRO A 84 -3.72 -8.82 -1.24
CA PRO A 84 -2.88 -9.39 -0.18
C PRO A 84 -2.15 -8.32 0.67
N ALA A 85 -1.52 -8.77 1.75
CA ALA A 85 -0.75 -7.87 2.62
C ALA A 85 0.47 -7.29 1.88
N ALA A 86 0.95 -6.13 2.32
CA ALA A 86 2.17 -5.54 1.77
C ALA A 86 3.35 -6.53 1.88
N GLY A 87 4.22 -6.53 0.87
CA GLY A 87 5.33 -7.48 0.76
C GLY A 87 4.95 -8.86 0.24
N THR A 88 3.66 -9.17 0.06
CA THR A 88 3.24 -10.42 -0.60
C THR A 88 3.70 -10.43 -2.06
N ASP A 89 4.11 -11.58 -2.57
CA ASP A 89 4.49 -11.72 -3.97
C ASP A 89 3.33 -11.42 -4.91
N LEU A 90 3.64 -10.68 -5.96
CA LEU A 90 2.68 -10.19 -6.95
C LEU A 90 2.99 -10.87 -8.28
N ASP A 91 2.31 -11.99 -8.51
CA ASP A 91 2.37 -12.71 -9.77
C ASP A 91 1.30 -12.22 -10.77
N ARG A 92 1.31 -12.76 -11.99
CA ARG A 92 0.34 -12.38 -13.05
C ARG A 92 -1.10 -12.80 -12.73
N ARG A 93 -1.33 -13.66 -11.74
CA ARG A 93 -2.65 -14.18 -11.36
C ARG A 93 -3.21 -13.45 -10.14
N THR A 94 -2.37 -12.70 -9.43
CA THR A 94 -2.72 -11.98 -8.21
C THR A 94 -3.66 -10.82 -8.53
N THR A 95 -4.77 -10.77 -7.81
CA THR A 95 -5.67 -9.61 -7.77
C THR A 95 -5.46 -8.88 -6.46
N VAL A 96 -5.13 -7.59 -6.54
CA VAL A 96 -5.09 -6.70 -5.38
C VAL A 96 -6.49 -6.17 -5.13
N MET A 97 -7.01 -6.36 -3.93
CA MET A 97 -8.32 -5.90 -3.48
C MET A 97 -8.13 -4.78 -2.46
N LEU A 98 -8.72 -3.62 -2.73
CA LEU A 98 -8.65 -2.45 -1.85
C LEU A 98 -10.04 -2.00 -1.43
N GLY A 99 -10.23 -1.88 -0.12
CA GLY A 99 -11.40 -1.24 0.45
C GLY A 99 -11.11 0.22 0.72
N VAL A 100 -12.00 1.10 0.25
CA VAL A 100 -11.84 2.56 0.37
C VAL A 100 -13.01 3.21 1.10
N VAL A 101 -12.76 4.40 1.65
CA VAL A 101 -13.80 5.32 2.14
C VAL A 101 -13.58 6.69 1.50
N ARG A 102 -14.56 7.61 1.57
CA ARG A 102 -14.30 8.98 1.12
C ARG A 102 -13.25 9.61 2.02
N ARG A 103 -12.37 10.43 1.45
CA ARG A 103 -11.38 11.19 2.23
C ARG A 103 -12.10 12.01 3.30
N GLY A 104 -11.60 11.92 4.54
CA GLY A 104 -12.18 12.55 5.72
C GLY A 104 -13.16 11.65 6.50
N GLU A 105 -13.56 10.50 5.94
CA GLU A 105 -14.29 9.48 6.69
C GLU A 105 -13.32 8.59 7.48
N THR A 106 -13.75 8.12 8.65
CA THR A 106 -12.98 7.21 9.48
C THR A 106 -12.98 5.80 8.88
N CYS A 107 -11.81 5.17 8.79
CA CYS A 107 -11.72 3.76 8.39
C CYS A 107 -12.42 2.86 9.42
N PRO A 108 -13.29 1.93 9.00
CA PRO A 108 -14.00 1.05 9.92
C PRO A 108 -13.03 0.19 10.75
N PRO A 109 -13.33 -0.16 12.02
CA PRO A 109 -12.43 -0.97 12.85
C PRO A 109 -12.21 -2.40 12.33
N ARG A 110 -13.17 -2.96 11.59
CA ARG A 110 -13.13 -4.34 11.05
C ARG A 110 -12.13 -4.56 9.90
N VAL A 111 -11.36 -3.53 9.56
CA VAL A 111 -10.59 -3.38 8.32
C VAL A 111 -9.16 -3.92 8.41
N ARG A 112 -8.66 -4.30 9.59
CA ARG A 112 -7.28 -4.79 9.73
C ARG A 112 -7.12 -6.31 9.58
N THR A 113 -8.20 -7.08 9.40
CA THR A 113 -8.16 -8.55 9.55
C THR A 113 -9.03 -9.41 8.62
N ALA A 114 -9.87 -8.89 7.73
CA ALA A 114 -10.67 -9.70 6.80
C ALA A 114 -9.90 -9.85 5.46
N ARG A 115 -9.07 -10.86 5.25
CA ARG A 115 -9.36 -12.25 4.82
C ARG A 115 -10.42 -12.34 3.71
N ARG A 116 -9.94 -12.84 2.57
CA ARG A 116 -10.62 -13.30 1.33
C ARG A 116 -12.13 -13.42 1.38
#